data_AF-A0AAV6TQI1-F1
#
_entry.id   AF-A0AAV6TQI1-F1
#
_cell.length_a   1.000
_cell.length_b   1.000
_cell.length_c   1.000
_cell.angle_alpha   90.00
_cell.angle_beta   90.00
_cell.angle_gamma   90.00
#
_symmetry.space_group_name_H-M   'P 1'
#
loop_
_entity.id
_entity.type
_entity.pdbx_description
1 polymer ?
#
loop_
_entity_poly.entity_id
_entity_poly.type
_entity_poly.pdbx_seq_one_letter_code
_entity_poly.pdbx_strand_id
1 'polypeptide(L)'
;MDFCDRRNIKEYYELLVEYGYDDLNVIVETLTKEEIDDVFKSAIPKAGHRAKLWLAVRKEKEEASKVNVSNQKVCAEKSEESSSVGSSAAWQKESLGWVPFPRKPISIFFNAVLKEMHGCIWDDLPYEDSFRKVFNSEKVRQYSYEKKLASIETKLNFITSDNMAAAGTLLDNEPMPYSGSNIKRNIGSLVELQSRVDAIKIEVIEHDTSIMLGNGGPRLPYLRFHHRNNNQTLARLNELLDKIEAVIKQLQKCEERKRKMTKWEMEGIKIQDTGRDSGSDIKRLSQKNRVLYIVWTMMRFGGEWR
;
A
#
# COMPACT_ATOMS: atom_id res chain seq x y z
N MET A 1 -8.96 -28.82 15.20
CA MET A 1 -7.87 -29.78 15.48
C MET A 1 -7.64 -30.76 14.33
N ASP A 2 -8.69 -31.39 13.79
CA ASP A 2 -8.56 -32.52 12.86
C ASP A 2 -7.87 -32.22 11.51
N PHE A 3 -8.05 -31.03 10.93
CA PHE A 3 -7.48 -30.67 9.62
C PHE A 3 -5.94 -30.69 9.59
N CYS A 4 -5.30 -29.93 10.49
CA CYS A 4 -3.85 -29.78 10.46
C CYS A 4 -3.13 -31.10 10.76
N ASP A 5 -3.77 -31.94 11.58
CA ASP A 5 -3.30 -33.27 11.93
C ASP A 5 -3.42 -34.23 10.75
N ARG A 6 -4.59 -34.32 10.11
CA ARG A 6 -4.83 -35.19 8.94
C ARG A 6 -3.93 -34.85 7.75
N ARG A 7 -3.53 -33.59 7.60
CA ARG A 7 -2.71 -33.12 6.47
C ARG A 7 -1.23 -32.98 6.80
N ASN A 8 -0.80 -33.39 8.00
CA ASN A 8 0.58 -33.31 8.45
C ASN A 8 1.17 -31.89 8.30
N ILE A 9 0.40 -30.90 8.76
CA ILE A 9 0.73 -29.46 8.73
C ILE A 9 0.48 -28.82 10.11
N LYS A 10 0.67 -29.60 11.18
CA LYS A 10 0.47 -29.15 12.57
C LYS A 10 1.26 -27.89 12.90
N GLU A 11 2.42 -27.74 12.26
CA GLU A 11 3.29 -26.59 12.39
C GLU A 11 2.66 -25.24 11.99
N TYR A 12 1.55 -25.23 11.23
CA TYR A 12 0.84 -24.01 10.84
C TYR A 12 -0.45 -23.77 11.62
N TYR A 13 -0.82 -24.63 12.58
CA TYR A 13 -2.12 -24.52 13.27
C TYR A 13 -2.27 -23.19 14.02
N GLU A 14 -1.32 -22.85 14.89
CA GLU A 14 -1.35 -21.58 15.64
C GLU A 14 -1.39 -20.38 14.70
N LEU A 15 -0.69 -20.49 13.57
CA LEU A 15 -0.63 -19.44 12.57
C LEU A 15 -1.98 -19.27 11.84
N LEU A 16 -2.66 -20.36 11.50
CA LEU A 16 -3.98 -20.31 10.90
C LEU A 16 -4.99 -19.67 11.87
N VAL A 17 -5.00 -20.11 13.12
CA VAL A 17 -5.86 -19.55 14.18
C VAL A 17 -5.62 -18.05 14.38
N GLU A 18 -4.35 -17.63 14.45
CA GLU A 18 -3.98 -16.22 14.64
C GLU A 18 -4.40 -15.31 13.47
N TYR A 19 -4.53 -15.88 12.28
CA TYR A 19 -5.04 -15.22 11.09
C TYR A 19 -6.57 -15.38 10.94
N GLY A 20 -7.24 -16.02 11.90
CA GLY A 20 -8.68 -16.25 11.97
C GLY A 20 -9.20 -17.35 11.04
N TYR A 21 -8.34 -18.32 10.72
CA TYR A 21 -8.65 -19.57 10.02
C TYR A 21 -8.66 -20.73 11.04
N ASP A 22 -9.48 -20.60 12.07
CA ASP A 22 -9.60 -21.53 13.19
C ASP A 22 -10.62 -22.67 12.94
N ASP A 23 -11.42 -22.57 11.87
CA ASP A 23 -12.37 -23.59 11.42
C ASP A 23 -12.03 -24.12 10.00
N LEU A 24 -12.22 -25.42 9.79
CA LEU A 24 -12.10 -26.08 8.49
C LEU A 24 -13.05 -25.47 7.45
N ASN A 25 -14.29 -25.15 7.80
CA ASN A 25 -15.25 -24.54 6.88
C ASN A 25 -14.73 -23.18 6.39
N VAL A 26 -14.18 -22.38 7.29
CA VAL A 26 -13.55 -21.10 6.96
C VAL A 26 -12.36 -21.30 6.03
N ILE A 27 -11.47 -22.25 6.34
CA ILE A 27 -10.31 -22.60 5.50
C ILE A 27 -10.76 -23.01 4.09
N VAL A 28 -11.76 -23.89 4.01
CA VAL A 28 -12.24 -24.45 2.74
C VAL A 28 -13.00 -23.41 1.91
N GLU A 29 -13.69 -22.45 2.50
CA GLU A 29 -14.45 -21.48 1.71
C GLU A 29 -13.63 -20.23 1.37
N THR A 30 -12.81 -19.75 2.29
CA THR A 30 -12.17 -18.42 2.17
C THR A 30 -10.71 -18.50 1.77
N LEU A 31 -9.94 -19.47 2.27
CA LEU A 31 -8.48 -19.47 2.08
C LEU A 31 -8.10 -19.73 0.62
N THR A 32 -7.57 -18.73 -0.07
CA THR A 32 -7.09 -18.85 -1.47
C THR A 32 -5.58 -19.03 -1.56
N LYS A 33 -5.09 -19.37 -2.76
CA LYS A 33 -3.64 -19.51 -2.99
C LYS A 33 -2.95 -18.16 -2.83
N GLU A 34 -3.57 -17.11 -3.38
CA GLU A 34 -3.12 -15.73 -3.32
C GLU A 34 -3.02 -15.26 -1.87
N GLU A 35 -4.02 -15.58 -1.04
CA GLU A 35 -4.00 -15.29 0.39
C GLU A 35 -2.83 -15.97 1.10
N ILE A 36 -2.57 -17.25 0.83
CA ILE A 36 -1.41 -17.94 1.40
C ILE A 36 -0.11 -17.25 0.97
N ASP A 37 0.02 -16.87 -0.30
CA ASP A 37 1.24 -16.28 -0.83
C ASP A 37 1.48 -14.83 -0.40
N ASP A 38 0.43 -14.05 -0.12
CA ASP A 38 0.53 -12.63 0.26
C ASP A 38 0.43 -12.38 1.78
N VAL A 39 -0.50 -13.07 2.42
CA VAL A 39 -0.83 -12.88 3.85
C VAL A 39 0.13 -13.68 4.72
N PHE A 40 0.42 -14.93 4.35
CA PHE A 40 1.31 -15.81 5.11
C PHE A 40 2.78 -15.67 4.70
N LYS A 41 3.13 -14.88 3.67
CA LYS A 41 4.52 -14.72 3.20
C LYS A 41 5.54 -14.42 4.29
N SER A 42 5.19 -13.54 5.22
CA SER A 42 6.07 -13.12 6.31
C SER A 42 6.21 -14.18 7.40
N ALA A 43 5.17 -14.98 7.63
CA ALA A 43 5.15 -16.01 8.66
C ALA A 43 5.61 -17.39 8.15
N ILE A 44 5.43 -17.66 6.86
CA ILE A 44 5.90 -18.84 6.14
C ILE A 44 6.76 -18.36 4.97
N PRO A 45 8.04 -17.99 5.19
CA PRO A 45 8.88 -17.41 4.14
C PRO A 45 9.21 -18.39 3.01
N LYS A 46 9.28 -19.69 3.33
CA LYS A 46 9.62 -20.75 2.37
C LYS A 46 8.45 -21.03 1.43
N ALA A 47 8.65 -20.81 0.14
CA ALA A 47 7.65 -21.07 -0.89
C ALA A 47 7.16 -22.53 -0.90
N GLY A 48 8.05 -23.50 -0.66
CA GLY A 48 7.66 -24.91 -0.57
C GLY A 48 6.70 -25.21 0.58
N HIS A 49 6.81 -24.48 1.70
CA HIS A 49 5.91 -24.64 2.85
C HIS A 49 4.54 -24.01 2.56
N ARG A 50 4.51 -22.85 1.89
CA ARG A 50 3.26 -22.25 1.41
C ARG A 50 2.56 -23.14 0.38
N ALA A 51 3.31 -23.74 -0.54
CA ALA A 51 2.78 -24.72 -1.49
C ALA A 51 2.24 -25.98 -0.79
N LYS A 52 2.91 -26.48 0.25
CA LYS A 52 2.43 -27.59 1.09
C LYS A 52 1.11 -27.25 1.77
N LEU A 53 1.00 -26.05 2.37
CA LEU A 53 -0.23 -25.57 2.99
C LEU A 53 -1.36 -25.45 1.96
N TRP A 54 -1.09 -24.83 0.80
CA TRP A 54 -2.08 -24.72 -0.27
C TRP A 54 -2.54 -26.08 -0.79
N LEU A 55 -1.64 -27.04 -0.97
CA LEU A 55 -2.00 -28.40 -1.39
C LEU A 55 -2.91 -29.09 -0.37
N ALA A 56 -2.67 -28.89 0.93
CA ALA A 56 -3.54 -29.42 1.98
C ALA A 56 -4.94 -28.80 1.91
N VAL A 57 -5.04 -27.48 1.75
CA VAL A 57 -6.31 -26.75 1.61
C VAL A 57 -7.05 -27.18 0.34
N ARG A 58 -6.34 -27.32 -0.78
CA ARG A 58 -6.91 -27.75 -2.06
C ARG A 58 -7.50 -29.17 -1.96
N LYS A 59 -6.80 -30.09 -1.29
CA LYS A 59 -7.32 -31.45 -1.07
C LYS A 59 -8.58 -31.46 -0.22
N GLU A 60 -8.66 -30.62 0.82
CA GLU A 60 -9.91 -30.48 1.59
C GLU A 60 -11.03 -29.85 0.78
N LYS A 61 -10.75 -28.82 -0.04
CA LYS A 61 -11.71 -28.23 -0.97
C LYS A 61 -12.28 -29.29 -1.93
N GLU A 62 -11.40 -30.13 -2.49
CA GLU A 62 -11.78 -31.24 -3.37
C GLU A 62 -12.61 -32.31 -2.63
N GLU A 63 -12.27 -32.67 -1.39
CA GLU A 63 -13.01 -33.65 -0.59
C GLU A 63 -14.39 -33.10 -0.14
N ALA A 64 -14.47 -31.84 0.29
CA ALA A 64 -15.73 -31.18 0.62
C ALA A 64 -16.67 -31.08 -0.60
N SER A 65 -16.11 -30.81 -1.79
CA SER A 65 -16.88 -30.77 -3.04
C SER A 65 -17.45 -32.13 -3.45
N LYS A 66 -16.76 -33.24 -3.11
CA LYS A 66 -17.24 -34.61 -3.38
C LYS A 66 -18.37 -35.03 -2.43
N VAL A 67 -18.31 -34.60 -1.17
CA VAL A 67 -19.36 -34.88 -0.17
C VAL A 67 -20.64 -34.09 -0.48
N ASN A 68 -20.52 -32.86 -0.97
CA ASN A 68 -21.66 -32.00 -1.33
C ASN A 68 -22.48 -32.45 -2.56
N VAL A 69 -21.97 -33.39 -3.37
CA VAL A 69 -22.77 -34.01 -4.47
C VAL A 69 -23.69 -35.13 -3.94
N SER A 70 -23.50 -35.59 -2.71
CA SER A 70 -24.20 -36.77 -2.17
C SER A 70 -25.22 -36.50 -1.06
N ASN A 71 -25.29 -35.29 -0.48
CA ASN A 71 -26.22 -34.99 0.61
C ASN A 71 -26.81 -33.59 0.50
N GLN A 72 -27.89 -33.44 -0.26
CA GLN A 72 -28.86 -32.37 -0.08
C GLN A 72 -30.08 -32.92 0.68
N LYS A 73 -29.97 -33.04 2.01
CA LYS A 73 -31.12 -33.12 2.93
C LYS A 73 -30.69 -32.97 4.39
N VAL A 74 -31.29 -31.97 5.08
CA VAL A 74 -31.57 -31.92 6.53
C VAL A 74 -30.33 -31.71 7.44
N CYS A 75 -30.30 -30.91 8.51
CA CYS A 75 -31.20 -29.93 9.11
C CYS A 75 -30.34 -28.96 9.94
N ALA A 76 -30.97 -27.86 10.35
CA ALA A 76 -30.52 -26.98 11.41
C ALA A 76 -30.37 -27.73 12.74
N GLU A 77 -29.29 -27.48 13.48
CA GLU A 77 -29.27 -27.65 14.94
C GLU A 77 -28.54 -26.48 15.61
N LYS A 78 -29.22 -25.98 16.64
CA LYS A 78 -28.73 -25.06 17.67
C LYS A 78 -27.54 -25.67 18.42
N SER A 79 -26.66 -24.82 18.94
CA SER A 79 -25.93 -25.14 20.18
C SER A 79 -25.80 -23.90 21.03
N GLU A 80 -26.04 -24.12 22.31
CA GLU A 80 -26.26 -23.16 23.38
C GLU A 80 -24.95 -22.60 23.97
N GLU A 81 -25.13 -21.49 24.69
CA GLU A 81 -24.15 -20.75 25.47
C GLU A 81 -23.46 -21.59 26.55
N SER A 82 -22.21 -21.23 26.87
CA SER A 82 -21.67 -21.37 28.21
C SER A 82 -20.92 -20.09 28.63
N SER A 83 -21.38 -19.54 29.75
CA SER A 83 -20.84 -18.44 30.56
C SER A 83 -19.39 -18.71 31.01
N SER A 84 -18.49 -17.78 31.37
CA SER A 84 -18.60 -16.43 31.96
C SER A 84 -17.19 -15.79 32.00
N VAL A 85 -17.17 -14.46 32.23
CA VAL A 85 -16.17 -13.61 32.94
C VAL A 85 -15.73 -12.40 32.11
N GLY A 86 -16.14 -11.22 32.59
CA GLY A 86 -15.92 -9.91 31.99
C GLY A 86 -17.04 -9.58 31.00
N SER A 87 -17.64 -8.38 31.11
CA SER A 87 -18.58 -7.88 30.09
C SER A 87 -17.80 -7.63 28.79
N SER A 88 -17.53 -8.72 28.08
CA SER A 88 -16.95 -8.73 26.74
C SER A 88 -17.99 -8.13 25.83
N ALA A 89 -17.62 -7.12 25.05
CA ALA A 89 -18.55 -6.50 24.11
C ALA A 89 -19.09 -7.56 23.14
N ALA A 90 -20.32 -7.42 22.64
CA ALA A 90 -20.98 -8.46 21.83
C ALA A 90 -20.18 -8.95 20.61
N TRP A 91 -19.28 -8.11 20.08
CA TRP A 91 -18.39 -8.42 18.95
C TRP A 91 -17.12 -9.19 19.33
N GLN A 92 -16.77 -9.29 20.62
CA GLN A 92 -15.60 -9.98 21.14
C GLN A 92 -15.90 -11.47 21.37
N LYS A 93 -16.33 -12.14 20.30
CA LYS A 93 -16.60 -13.58 20.27
C LYS A 93 -15.59 -14.26 19.35
N GLU A 94 -14.95 -15.33 19.82
CA GLU A 94 -14.02 -16.12 19.01
C GLU A 94 -14.73 -16.73 17.78
N SER A 95 -16.01 -17.10 17.91
CA SER A 95 -16.84 -17.58 16.80
C SER A 95 -16.99 -16.57 15.66
N LEU A 96 -16.85 -15.27 15.94
CA LEU A 96 -16.87 -14.20 14.93
C LEU A 96 -15.47 -13.92 14.34
N GLY A 97 -14.43 -14.60 14.82
CA GLY A 97 -13.03 -14.39 14.43
C GLY A 97 -12.28 -13.37 15.30
N TRP A 98 -12.79 -13.05 16.49
CA TRP A 98 -12.06 -12.24 17.47
C TRP A 98 -10.87 -13.00 18.03
N VAL A 99 -9.70 -12.36 18.09
CA VAL A 99 -8.49 -12.94 18.68
C VAL A 99 -8.22 -12.29 20.04
N PRO A 100 -8.29 -13.02 21.17
CA PRO A 100 -7.92 -12.48 22.48
C PRO A 100 -6.42 -12.16 22.53
N PHE A 101 -6.08 -11.03 23.16
CA PHE A 101 -4.69 -10.58 23.38
C PHE A 101 -3.80 -10.64 22.11
N PRO A 102 -4.18 -9.96 21.02
CA PRO A 102 -3.47 -10.04 19.76
C PRO A 102 -2.03 -9.50 19.89
N ARG A 103 -1.03 -10.31 19.51
CA ARG A 103 0.39 -9.93 19.60
C ARG A 103 0.95 -9.37 18.30
N LYS A 104 0.44 -9.84 17.16
CA LYS A 104 0.93 -9.41 15.84
C LYS A 104 0.15 -8.19 15.33
N PRO A 105 0.80 -7.29 14.57
CA PRO A 105 0.12 -6.15 13.94
C PRO A 105 -1.09 -6.55 13.09
N ILE A 106 -1.03 -7.72 12.44
CA ILE A 106 -2.15 -8.21 11.62
C ILE A 106 -3.38 -8.58 12.45
N SER A 107 -3.21 -9.26 13.58
CA SER A 107 -4.34 -9.65 14.44
C SER A 107 -4.91 -8.43 15.17
N ILE A 108 -4.07 -7.45 15.51
CA ILE A 108 -4.52 -6.14 16.03
C ILE A 108 -5.39 -5.44 14.98
N PHE A 109 -4.94 -5.42 13.72
CA PHE A 109 -5.69 -4.86 12.61
C PHE A 109 -7.03 -5.59 12.39
N PHE A 110 -7.02 -6.93 12.35
CA PHE A 110 -8.24 -7.73 12.18
C PHE A 110 -9.27 -7.49 13.30
N ASN A 111 -8.83 -7.39 14.55
CA ASN A 111 -9.73 -7.06 15.65
C ASN A 111 -10.34 -5.64 15.52
N ALA A 112 -9.58 -4.68 14.99
CA ALA A 112 -10.10 -3.34 14.72
C ALA A 112 -11.18 -3.36 13.62
N VAL A 113 -10.92 -4.08 12.52
CA VAL A 113 -11.90 -4.29 11.44
C VAL A 113 -13.14 -5.00 11.97
N LEU A 114 -12.97 -6.05 12.78
CA LEU A 114 -14.08 -6.81 13.36
C LEU A 114 -15.03 -5.91 14.15
N LYS A 115 -14.47 -5.06 15.01
CA LYS A 115 -15.24 -4.12 15.83
C LYS A 115 -16.05 -3.16 14.97
N GLU A 116 -15.43 -2.55 13.96
CA GLU A 116 -16.10 -1.59 13.08
C GLU A 116 -17.18 -2.26 12.23
N MET A 117 -16.84 -3.41 11.63
CA MET A 117 -17.72 -4.17 10.77
C MET A 117 -18.93 -4.71 11.52
N HIS A 118 -18.73 -5.26 12.72
CA HIS A 118 -19.84 -5.69 13.58
C HIS A 118 -20.76 -4.51 13.90
N GLY A 119 -20.20 -3.34 14.24
CA GLY A 119 -21.01 -2.15 14.52
C GLY A 119 -21.82 -1.62 13.33
N CYS A 120 -21.47 -2.01 12.10
CA CYS A 120 -22.13 -1.54 10.88
C CYS A 120 -23.03 -2.58 10.21
N ILE A 121 -22.75 -3.87 10.39
CA ILE A 121 -23.37 -4.95 9.60
C ILE A 121 -24.23 -5.88 10.45
N TRP A 122 -23.99 -5.97 11.77
CA TRP A 122 -24.60 -7.00 12.60
C TRP A 122 -26.13 -7.00 12.58
N ASP A 123 -26.76 -5.83 12.54
CA ASP A 123 -28.22 -5.71 12.48
C ASP A 123 -28.80 -6.23 11.16
N ASP A 124 -28.04 -6.13 10.07
CA ASP A 124 -28.44 -6.61 8.74
C ASP A 124 -28.06 -8.07 8.49
N LEU A 125 -27.06 -8.59 9.20
CA LEU A 125 -26.55 -9.96 9.06
C LEU A 125 -26.22 -10.58 10.45
N PRO A 126 -27.23 -10.85 11.30
CA PRO A 126 -27.01 -11.31 12.69
C PRO A 126 -26.67 -12.80 12.80
N TYR A 127 -26.25 -13.42 11.70
CA TYR A 127 -25.91 -14.83 11.63
C TYR A 127 -24.39 -14.99 11.67
N GLU A 128 -23.86 -15.61 12.74
CA GLU A 128 -22.42 -15.70 13.00
C GLU A 128 -21.64 -16.25 11.79
N ASP A 129 -22.10 -17.35 11.18
CA ASP A 129 -21.43 -17.95 10.03
C ASP A 129 -21.39 -17.03 8.81
N SER A 130 -22.52 -16.41 8.46
CA SER A 130 -22.58 -15.51 7.29
C SER A 130 -21.75 -14.26 7.53
N PHE A 131 -21.85 -13.66 8.73
CA PHE A 131 -21.04 -12.51 9.12
C PHE A 131 -19.55 -12.85 9.05
N ARG A 132 -19.14 -13.97 9.62
CA ARG A 132 -17.74 -14.41 9.66
C ARG A 132 -17.16 -14.64 8.27
N LYS A 133 -17.94 -15.19 7.32
CA LYS A 133 -17.52 -15.34 5.92
C LYS A 133 -17.21 -13.98 5.29
N VAL A 134 -18.10 -13.00 5.44
CA VAL A 134 -17.88 -11.64 4.91
C VAL A 134 -16.72 -10.95 5.63
N PHE A 135 -16.60 -11.14 6.96
CA PHE A 135 -15.52 -10.57 7.74
C PHE A 135 -14.14 -11.08 7.30
N ASN A 136 -14.03 -12.39 7.06
CA ASN A 136 -12.76 -13.00 6.66
C ASN A 136 -12.29 -12.52 5.28
N SER A 137 -13.19 -12.38 4.31
CA SER A 137 -12.81 -11.83 2.99
C SER A 137 -12.45 -10.35 3.10
N GLU A 138 -13.22 -9.57 3.86
CA GLU A 138 -13.00 -8.13 3.97
C GLU A 138 -11.73 -7.79 4.75
N LYS A 139 -11.49 -8.39 5.91
CA LYS A 139 -10.31 -8.10 6.74
C LYS A 139 -9.00 -8.35 5.98
N VAL A 140 -8.96 -9.39 5.15
CA VAL A 140 -7.80 -9.75 4.33
C VAL A 140 -7.61 -8.75 3.19
N ARG A 141 -8.70 -8.38 2.51
CA ARG A 141 -8.68 -7.36 1.45
C ARG A 141 -8.19 -6.02 1.97
N GLN A 142 -8.75 -5.53 3.07
CA GLN A 142 -8.32 -4.27 3.69
C GLN A 142 -6.86 -4.32 4.11
N TYR A 143 -6.41 -5.42 4.71
CA TYR A 143 -5.02 -5.57 5.12
C TYR A 143 -4.05 -5.62 3.93
N SER A 144 -4.47 -6.19 2.80
CA SER A 144 -3.70 -6.16 1.55
C SER A 144 -3.49 -4.72 1.07
N TYR A 145 -4.53 -3.89 1.08
CA TYR A 145 -4.39 -2.48 0.74
C TYR A 145 -3.51 -1.71 1.72
N GLU A 146 -3.65 -1.92 3.03
CA GLU A 146 -2.77 -1.29 4.02
C GLU A 146 -1.30 -1.67 3.80
N LYS A 147 -1.00 -2.92 3.45
CA LYS A 147 0.37 -3.33 3.08
C LYS A 147 0.87 -2.64 1.82
N LYS A 148 0.04 -2.54 0.78
CA LYS A 148 0.40 -1.86 -0.47
C LYS A 148 0.64 -0.37 -0.23
N LEU A 149 -0.25 0.28 0.54
CA LEU A 149 -0.13 1.69 0.95
C LEU A 149 1.13 1.93 1.77
N ALA A 150 1.38 1.12 2.80
CA ALA A 150 2.59 1.25 3.63
C ALA A 150 3.88 1.09 2.80
N SER A 151 3.88 0.20 1.78
CA SER A 151 5.01 0.07 0.86
C SER A 151 5.23 1.32 0.01
N ILE A 152 4.15 1.94 -0.47
CA ILE A 152 4.19 3.19 -1.25
C ILE A 152 4.67 4.34 -0.37
N GLU A 153 4.08 4.51 0.82
CA GLU A 153 4.45 5.53 1.80
C GLU A 153 5.93 5.40 2.20
N THR A 154 6.39 4.18 2.49
CA THR A 154 7.81 3.93 2.82
C THR A 154 8.73 4.37 1.68
N LYS A 155 8.37 4.05 0.43
CA LYS A 155 9.19 4.41 -0.72
C LYS A 155 9.15 5.91 -1.00
N LEU A 156 7.99 6.54 -0.87
CA LEU A 156 7.82 7.99 -1.00
C LEU A 156 8.65 8.71 0.07
N ASN A 157 8.53 8.31 1.34
CA ASN A 157 9.32 8.85 2.45
C ASN A 157 10.81 8.69 2.23
N PHE A 158 11.25 7.55 1.67
CA PHE A 158 12.64 7.39 1.27
C PHE A 158 13.04 8.41 0.21
N ILE A 159 12.25 8.58 -0.85
CA ILE A 159 12.55 9.52 -1.95
C ILE A 159 12.56 10.98 -1.44
N THR A 160 11.70 11.34 -0.49
CA THR A 160 11.66 12.70 0.07
C THR A 160 12.58 12.89 1.28
N SER A 161 13.36 11.88 1.67
CA SER A 161 14.31 11.98 2.79
C SER A 161 15.60 12.69 2.38
N ASP A 162 16.36 13.12 3.39
CA ASP A 162 17.68 13.77 3.23
C ASP A 162 18.81 12.82 2.82
N ASN A 163 18.48 11.59 2.42
CA ASN A 163 19.46 10.63 1.95
C ASN A 163 20.10 11.13 0.64
N MET A 164 21.42 11.00 0.50
CA MET A 164 22.16 11.43 -0.70
C MET A 164 21.67 10.75 -2.00
N ALA A 165 21.13 9.53 -1.91
CA ALA A 165 20.54 8.80 -3.03
C ALA A 165 19.06 9.14 -3.28
N ALA A 166 18.43 9.86 -2.37
CA ALA A 166 17.07 10.34 -2.44
C ALA A 166 17.03 11.76 -3.02
N ALA A 167 15.82 12.32 -3.01
CA ALA A 167 15.50 13.62 -3.56
C ALA A 167 15.16 14.67 -2.50
N GLY A 168 15.11 14.35 -1.20
CA GLY A 168 14.70 15.31 -0.16
C GLY A 168 15.54 16.59 -0.18
N THR A 169 16.86 16.46 -0.17
CA THR A 169 17.79 17.60 -0.27
C THR A 169 17.70 18.39 -1.58
N LEU A 170 17.07 17.84 -2.64
CA LEU A 170 16.82 18.56 -3.89
C LEU A 170 15.59 19.47 -3.81
N LEU A 171 14.69 19.24 -2.83
CA LEU A 171 13.44 19.98 -2.70
C LEU A 171 13.65 21.33 -1.98
N ASP A 172 14.75 21.49 -1.24
CA ASP A 172 15.06 22.67 -0.42
C ASP A 172 15.55 23.89 -1.21
N ASN A 173 15.49 23.85 -2.54
CA ASN A 173 15.89 24.94 -3.45
C ASN A 173 17.35 25.40 -3.34
N GLU A 174 18.22 24.68 -2.63
CA GLU A 174 19.63 25.05 -2.52
C GLU A 174 20.42 24.78 -3.82
N PRO A 175 21.36 25.66 -4.19
CA PRO A 175 22.21 25.49 -5.36
C PRO A 175 23.32 24.47 -5.08
N MET A 176 22.97 23.19 -4.93
CA MET A 176 23.94 22.11 -4.74
C MET A 176 24.27 21.33 -6.04
N PRO A 177 25.49 20.77 -6.17
CA PRO A 177 26.00 20.15 -7.39
C PRO A 177 25.49 18.71 -7.54
N TYR A 178 24.17 18.50 -7.59
CA TYR A 178 23.62 17.15 -7.74
C TYR A 178 23.73 16.66 -9.18
N SER A 179 24.07 15.38 -9.38
CA SER A 179 24.08 14.77 -10.71
C SER A 179 22.69 14.79 -11.35
N GLY A 180 22.62 15.15 -12.64
CA GLY A 180 21.35 15.14 -13.39
C GLY A 180 20.78 13.72 -13.52
N SER A 181 21.65 12.70 -13.43
CA SER A 181 21.22 11.31 -13.37
C SER A 181 20.44 10.98 -12.10
N ASN A 182 20.78 11.58 -10.95
CA ASN A 182 20.07 11.33 -9.69
C ASN A 182 18.65 11.91 -9.70
N ILE A 183 18.51 13.13 -10.24
CA ILE A 183 17.20 13.78 -10.42
C ILE A 183 16.29 12.92 -11.31
N LYS A 184 16.80 12.51 -12.49
CA LYS A 184 16.05 11.65 -13.42
C LYS A 184 15.67 10.30 -12.82
N ARG A 185 16.57 9.68 -12.05
CA ARG A 185 16.30 8.40 -11.37
C ARG A 185 15.17 8.54 -10.34
N ASN A 186 15.18 9.60 -9.52
CA ASN A 186 14.13 9.84 -8.53
C ASN A 186 12.79 10.16 -9.20
N ILE A 187 12.77 10.97 -10.27
CA ILE A 187 11.57 11.19 -11.10
C ILE A 187 11.03 9.86 -11.64
N GLY A 188 11.88 9.02 -12.23
CA GLY A 188 11.46 7.71 -12.74
C GLY A 188 10.88 6.81 -11.65
N SER A 189 11.48 6.82 -10.45
CA SER A 189 10.97 6.06 -9.29
C SER A 189 9.60 6.57 -8.80
N LEU A 190 9.37 7.89 -8.86
CA LEU A 190 8.08 8.49 -8.51
C LEU A 190 7.00 8.20 -9.56
N VAL A 191 7.35 8.18 -10.86
CA VAL A 191 6.42 7.78 -11.92
C VAL A 191 6.01 6.31 -11.76
N GLU A 192 6.94 5.42 -11.42
CA GLU A 192 6.63 4.02 -11.11
C GLU A 192 5.70 3.91 -9.89
N LEU A 193 5.95 4.70 -8.83
CA LEU A 193 5.06 4.77 -7.67
C LEU A 193 3.65 5.27 -8.05
N GLN A 194 3.56 6.28 -8.91
CA GLN A 194 2.29 6.79 -9.41
C GLN A 194 1.48 5.68 -10.11
N SER A 195 2.13 4.93 -11.02
CA SER A 195 1.49 3.79 -11.70
C SER A 195 1.01 2.71 -10.72
N ARG A 196 1.76 2.46 -9.64
CA ARG A 196 1.35 1.52 -8.59
C ARG A 196 0.14 2.02 -7.80
N VAL A 197 0.08 3.31 -7.49
CA VAL A 197 -1.08 3.92 -6.82
C VAL A 197 -2.32 3.83 -7.71
N ASP A 198 -2.18 4.15 -9.00
CA ASP A 198 -3.27 4.05 -9.97
C ASP A 198 -3.79 2.62 -10.13
N ALA A 199 -2.90 1.62 -10.15
CA ALA A 199 -3.30 0.21 -10.19
C ALA A 199 -4.17 -0.18 -8.98
N ILE A 200 -3.78 0.23 -7.76
CA ILE A 200 -4.58 -0.03 -6.55
C ILE A 200 -5.92 0.71 -6.62
N LYS A 201 -5.92 1.94 -7.12
CA LYS A 201 -7.13 2.74 -7.28
C LYS A 201 -8.13 2.04 -8.22
N ILE A 202 -7.65 1.46 -9.33
CA ILE A 202 -8.47 0.64 -10.23
C ILE A 202 -9.04 -0.57 -9.49
N GLU A 203 -8.21 -1.34 -8.77
CA GLU A 203 -8.68 -2.50 -7.98
C GLU A 203 -9.80 -2.12 -7.00
N VAL A 204 -9.64 -0.98 -6.30
CA VAL A 204 -10.63 -0.50 -5.32
C VAL A 204 -11.93 -0.07 -6.03
N ILE A 205 -11.85 0.61 -7.18
CA ILE A 205 -13.02 1.02 -7.97
C ILE A 205 -13.75 -0.19 -8.55
N GLU A 206 -13.03 -1.16 -9.09
CA GLU A 206 -13.61 -2.41 -9.61
C GLU A 206 -14.37 -3.16 -8.51
N HIS A 207 -13.76 -3.27 -7.33
CA HIS A 207 -14.43 -3.86 -6.17
C HIS A 207 -15.64 -3.02 -5.71
N ASP A 208 -15.55 -1.69 -5.68
CA ASP A 208 -16.69 -0.85 -5.29
C ASP A 208 -17.87 -0.95 -6.27
N THR A 209 -17.55 -1.18 -7.55
CA THR A 209 -18.54 -1.40 -8.61
C THR A 209 -19.17 -2.79 -8.49
N SER A 210 -18.40 -3.81 -8.12
CA SER A 210 -18.90 -5.19 -8.01
C SER A 210 -19.87 -5.41 -6.84
N ILE A 211 -19.81 -4.57 -5.81
CA ILE A 211 -20.75 -4.61 -4.67
C ILE A 211 -22.07 -3.87 -4.93
N MET A 212 -22.25 -3.29 -6.13
CA MET A 212 -23.50 -2.64 -6.54
C MET A 212 -24.50 -3.67 -7.08
N LEU A 213 -25.79 -3.50 -6.77
CA LEU A 213 -26.84 -4.31 -7.40
C LEU A 213 -27.09 -3.84 -8.83
N GLY A 214 -26.44 -4.47 -9.81
CA GLY A 214 -26.51 -4.06 -11.23
C GLY A 214 -25.72 -2.78 -11.53
N ASN A 215 -25.78 -2.29 -12.78
CA ASN A 215 -25.04 -1.11 -13.24
C ASN A 215 -25.48 0.16 -12.49
N GLY A 216 -24.85 0.43 -11.34
CA GLY A 216 -25.08 1.62 -10.53
C GLY A 216 -26.31 1.58 -9.62
N GLY A 217 -26.89 0.40 -9.36
CA GLY A 217 -28.03 0.27 -8.46
C GLY A 217 -27.67 0.42 -6.97
N PRO A 218 -28.67 0.38 -6.08
CA PRO A 218 -28.46 0.54 -4.65
C PRO A 218 -27.61 -0.60 -4.06
N ARG A 219 -26.80 -0.31 -3.04
CA ARG A 219 -26.04 -1.31 -2.30
C ARG A 219 -26.93 -1.95 -1.23
N LEU A 220 -26.72 -3.25 -0.98
CA LEU A 220 -27.30 -3.88 0.21
C LEU A 220 -26.77 -3.18 1.48
N PRO A 221 -27.58 -3.08 2.54
CA PRO A 221 -27.19 -2.38 3.78
C PRO A 221 -25.82 -2.80 4.33
N TYR A 222 -25.56 -4.11 4.42
CA TYR A 222 -24.27 -4.65 4.86
C TYR A 222 -23.08 -4.30 3.94
N LEU A 223 -23.32 -4.03 2.66
CA LEU A 223 -22.29 -3.61 1.70
C LEU A 223 -21.88 -2.14 1.84
N ARG A 224 -22.62 -1.33 2.63
CA ARG A 224 -22.27 0.07 2.90
C ARG A 224 -20.95 0.20 3.66
N PHE A 225 -20.64 -0.76 4.53
CA PHE A 225 -19.35 -0.82 5.23
C PHE A 225 -18.18 -0.91 4.22
N HIS A 226 -18.28 -1.84 3.27
CA HIS A 226 -17.28 -2.02 2.22
C HIS A 226 -17.11 -0.74 1.38
N HIS A 227 -18.22 -0.12 0.99
CA HIS A 227 -18.19 1.13 0.22
C HIS A 227 -17.53 2.29 1.00
N ARG A 228 -17.88 2.45 2.28
CA ARG A 228 -17.27 3.47 3.14
C ARG A 228 -15.76 3.27 3.22
N ASN A 229 -15.31 2.03 3.42
CA ASN A 229 -13.89 1.73 3.49
C ASN A 229 -13.18 1.94 2.13
N ASN A 230 -13.83 1.58 1.02
CA ASN A 230 -13.31 1.88 -0.32
C ASN A 230 -13.14 3.39 -0.51
N ASN A 231 -14.12 4.20 -0.12
CA ASN A 231 -14.02 5.66 -0.20
C ASN A 231 -12.87 6.22 0.65
N GLN A 232 -12.68 5.71 1.88
CA GLN A 232 -11.55 6.10 2.72
C GLN A 232 -10.21 5.71 2.09
N THR A 233 -10.13 4.50 1.52
CA THR A 233 -8.93 4.03 0.80
C THR A 233 -8.64 4.89 -0.42
N LEU A 234 -9.67 5.22 -1.22
CA LEU A 234 -9.55 6.11 -2.38
C LEU A 234 -9.11 7.51 -1.99
N ALA A 235 -9.62 8.06 -0.89
CA ALA A 235 -9.19 9.35 -0.37
C ALA A 235 -7.69 9.34 -0.04
N ARG A 236 -7.20 8.32 0.69
CA ARG A 236 -5.76 8.15 0.99
C ARG A 236 -4.92 8.00 -0.28
N LEU A 237 -5.39 7.23 -1.26
CA LEU A 237 -4.69 7.05 -2.54
C LEU A 237 -4.59 8.37 -3.32
N ASN A 238 -5.66 9.18 -3.34
CA ASN A 238 -5.64 10.50 -3.99
C ASN A 238 -4.65 11.45 -3.28
N GLU A 239 -4.65 11.50 -1.95
CA GLU A 239 -3.67 12.30 -1.20
C GLU A 239 -2.22 11.89 -1.52
N LEU A 240 -1.97 10.59 -1.71
CA LEU A 240 -0.65 10.09 -2.12
C LEU A 240 -0.30 10.50 -3.55
N LEU A 241 -1.25 10.43 -4.49
CA LEU A 241 -1.05 10.91 -5.86
C LEU A 241 -0.68 12.39 -5.88
N ASP A 242 -1.41 13.23 -5.15
CA ASP A 242 -1.17 14.67 -5.07
C ASP A 242 0.24 14.96 -4.52
N LYS A 243 0.65 14.23 -3.48
CA LYS A 243 2.01 14.33 -2.92
C LYS A 243 3.08 13.91 -3.94
N ILE A 244 2.90 12.77 -4.61
CA ILE A 244 3.84 12.27 -5.63
C ILE A 244 3.97 13.30 -6.76
N GLU A 245 2.85 13.82 -7.26
CA GLU A 245 2.83 14.80 -8.35
C GLU A 245 3.54 16.11 -7.94
N ALA A 246 3.31 16.58 -6.71
CA ALA A 246 3.99 17.75 -6.17
C ALA A 246 5.52 17.57 -6.14
N VAL A 247 6.00 16.41 -5.68
CA VAL A 247 7.44 16.10 -5.63
C VAL A 247 8.03 15.98 -7.04
N ILE A 248 7.33 15.33 -7.97
CA ILE A 248 7.75 15.25 -9.39
C ILE A 248 7.91 16.67 -9.97
N LYS A 249 6.92 17.55 -9.77
CA LYS A 249 6.96 18.94 -10.24
C LYS A 249 8.14 19.71 -9.65
N GLN A 250 8.45 19.52 -8.37
CA GLN A 250 9.62 20.14 -7.74
C GLN A 250 10.93 19.64 -8.36
N LEU A 251 11.08 18.33 -8.55
CA LEU A 251 12.27 17.75 -9.17
C LEU A 251 12.47 18.15 -10.63
N GLN A 252 11.39 18.30 -11.40
CA GLN A 252 11.45 18.82 -12.78
C GLN A 252 11.95 20.27 -12.81
N LYS A 253 11.49 21.12 -11.87
CA LYS A 253 12.01 22.49 -11.72
C LYS A 253 13.51 22.48 -11.39
N CYS A 254 13.95 21.59 -10.51
CA CYS A 254 15.37 21.42 -10.17
C CYS A 254 16.19 20.96 -11.38
N GLU A 255 15.67 20.03 -12.19
CA GLU A 255 16.31 19.61 -13.43
C GLU A 255 16.47 20.77 -14.42
N GLU A 256 15.42 21.58 -14.60
CA GLU A 256 15.44 22.71 -15.51
C GLU A 256 16.43 23.80 -15.07
N ARG A 257 16.45 24.13 -13.77
CA ARG A 257 17.45 25.07 -13.20
C ARG A 257 18.87 24.59 -13.46
N LYS A 258 19.14 23.30 -13.25
CA LYS A 258 20.46 22.72 -13.53
C LYS A 258 20.83 22.82 -15.01
N ARG A 259 19.92 22.49 -15.93
CA ARG A 259 20.16 22.62 -17.38
C ARG A 259 20.50 24.06 -17.76
N LYS A 260 19.80 25.04 -17.18
CA LYS A 260 20.13 26.47 -17.38
C LYS A 260 21.53 26.77 -16.88
N MET A 261 21.88 26.40 -15.65
CA MET A 261 23.24 26.64 -15.09
C MET A 261 24.34 26.05 -15.98
N THR A 262 24.22 24.80 -16.41
CA THR A 262 25.23 24.18 -17.30
C THR A 262 25.35 24.90 -18.64
N LYS A 263 24.24 25.39 -19.21
CA LYS A 263 24.28 26.21 -20.43
C LYS A 263 25.04 27.52 -20.20
N TRP A 264 24.75 28.23 -19.10
CA TRP A 264 25.46 29.46 -18.72
C TRP A 264 26.95 29.22 -18.48
N GLU A 265 27.32 28.13 -17.82
CA GLU A 265 28.73 27.75 -17.61
C GLU A 265 29.45 27.51 -18.93
N MET A 266 28.85 26.76 -19.86
CA MET A 266 29.43 26.52 -21.18
C MET A 266 29.56 27.82 -22.00
N GLU A 267 28.57 28.72 -21.93
CA GLU A 267 28.63 30.01 -22.62
C GLU A 267 29.68 30.95 -21.99
N GLY A 268 29.83 30.94 -20.66
CA GLY A 268 30.88 31.69 -19.95
C GLY A 268 32.30 31.21 -20.25
N ILE A 269 32.51 29.89 -20.35
CA ILE A 269 33.80 29.30 -20.75
C ILE A 269 34.18 29.73 -22.17
N LYS A 270 33.23 29.71 -23.12
CA LYS A 270 33.46 30.18 -24.50
C LYS A 270 33.88 31.65 -24.58
N ILE A 271 33.38 32.51 -23.68
CA ILE A 271 33.77 33.93 -23.60
C ILE A 271 35.20 34.08 -23.07
N GLN A 272 35.66 33.21 -22.16
CA GLN A 272 37.03 33.26 -21.64
C GLN A 272 38.06 32.71 -22.63
N ASP A 273 37.75 31.64 -23.36
CA ASP A 273 38.66 31.06 -24.37
C ASP A 273 38.83 31.97 -25.61
N THR A 274 37.83 32.81 -25.91
CA THR A 274 37.94 33.83 -26.98
C THR A 274 38.62 35.13 -26.53
N GLY A 275 38.85 35.30 -25.22
CA GLY A 275 39.45 36.50 -24.62
C GLY A 275 40.90 36.33 -24.15
N ARG A 276 41.57 35.22 -24.50
CA ARG A 276 42.95 34.93 -24.06
C ARG A 276 44.06 35.52 -24.92
N ASP A 277 43.70 36.38 -25.87
CA ASP A 277 44.61 37.32 -26.49
C ASP A 277 44.12 38.76 -26.26
N SER A 278 45.03 39.59 -25.74
CA SER A 278 44.92 41.04 -25.48
C SER A 278 44.23 41.49 -24.18
N GLY A 279 45.06 41.86 -23.21
CA GLY A 279 44.71 42.55 -21.95
C GLY A 279 44.19 43.98 -22.12
N SER A 280 43.44 44.29 -23.18
CA SER A 280 42.84 45.60 -23.44
C SER A 280 41.31 45.60 -23.52
N ASP A 281 40.65 44.45 -23.60
CA ASP A 281 39.27 44.36 -24.09
C ASP A 281 38.18 44.12 -23.03
N ILE A 282 38.47 44.33 -21.74
CA ILE A 282 37.42 44.38 -20.69
C ILE A 282 36.41 45.51 -20.97
N LYS A 283 36.77 46.52 -21.78
CA LYS A 283 35.85 47.59 -22.22
C LYS A 283 34.88 47.19 -23.34
N ARG A 284 35.02 46.01 -23.96
CA ARG A 284 34.21 45.58 -25.13
C ARG A 284 33.23 44.44 -24.87
N LEU A 285 32.96 44.09 -23.62
CA LEU A 285 31.77 43.28 -23.34
C LEU A 285 30.52 44.12 -23.61
N SER A 286 29.75 43.74 -24.64
CA SER A 286 28.39 44.24 -24.86
C SER A 286 27.64 44.30 -23.53
N GLN A 287 26.86 45.36 -23.31
CA GLN A 287 26.19 45.62 -22.04
C GLN A 287 25.37 44.43 -21.54
N LYS A 288 24.83 43.61 -22.46
CA LYS A 288 24.19 42.32 -22.15
C LYS A 288 25.15 41.32 -21.51
N ASN A 289 26.36 41.16 -22.03
CA ASN A 289 27.32 40.18 -21.54
C ASN A 289 27.91 40.55 -20.17
N ARG A 290 28.02 41.86 -19.86
CA ARG A 290 28.40 42.33 -18.51
C ARG A 290 27.33 42.02 -17.47
N VAL A 291 26.06 42.28 -17.79
CA VAL A 291 24.93 41.93 -16.92
C VAL A 291 24.87 40.42 -16.71
N LEU A 292 25.10 39.63 -17.76
CA LEU A 292 25.12 38.17 -17.67
C LEU A 292 26.26 37.62 -16.80
N TYR A 293 27.47 38.19 -16.90
CA TYR A 293 28.59 37.81 -16.05
C TYR A 293 28.35 38.18 -14.57
N ILE A 294 27.78 39.35 -14.30
CA ILE A 294 27.41 39.79 -12.94
C ILE A 294 26.31 38.90 -12.37
N VAL A 295 25.27 38.59 -13.13
CA VAL A 295 24.20 37.69 -12.69
C VAL A 295 24.73 36.28 -12.43
N TRP A 296 25.63 35.77 -13.29
CA TRP A 296 26.26 34.46 -13.09
C TRP A 296 27.17 34.42 -11.85
N THR A 297 27.97 35.46 -11.60
CA THR A 297 28.79 35.55 -10.37
C THR A 297 27.92 35.72 -9.14
N MET A 298 26.84 36.51 -9.20
CA MET A 298 25.85 36.62 -8.12
C MET A 298 25.15 35.29 -7.84
N MET A 299 24.80 34.50 -8.86
CA MET A 299 24.19 33.17 -8.66
C MET A 299 25.19 32.12 -8.14
N ARG A 300 26.49 32.25 -8.47
CA ARG A 300 27.53 31.30 -8.06
C ARG A 300 28.12 31.58 -6.67
N PHE A 301 28.15 32.85 -6.26
CA PHE A 301 28.80 33.30 -5.02
C PHE A 301 27.87 34.06 -4.07
N GLY A 302 26.59 34.26 -4.43
CA GLY A 302 25.63 35.09 -3.68
C GLY A 302 25.01 34.41 -2.46
N GLY A 303 25.85 33.91 -1.56
CA GLY A 303 25.45 33.57 -0.19
C GLY A 303 25.43 34.77 0.76
N GLU A 304 26.15 35.87 0.48
CA GLU A 304 26.23 37.00 1.41
C GLU A 304 26.54 38.32 0.71
N TRP A 305 25.53 39.11 0.35
CA TRP A 305 25.65 40.58 0.28
C TRP A 305 24.27 41.19 0.57
N ARG A 306 24.14 41.82 1.75
CA ARG A 306 23.08 42.80 2.06
C ARG A 306 23.38 44.13 1.36
#